data_AF-A0A9D2DSW8-F1
#
_entry.id   AF-A0A9D2DSW8-F1
#
_cell.length_a   1.000
_cell.length_b   1.000
_cell.length_c   1.000
_cell.angle_alpha   90.00
_cell.angle_beta   90.00
_cell.angle_gamma   90.00
#
_symmetry.space_group_name_H-M   'P 1'
#
loop_
_entity.id
_entity.type
_entity.pdbx_description
1 polymer ?
#
loop_
_entity_poly.entity_id
_entity_poly.type
_entity_poly.pdbx_seq_one_letter_code
_entity_poly.pdbx_strand_id
1 'polypeptide(L)'
;MKRKQVKNIFIALALSMACTLGSSAQVLAASPNFYKGHRYQAFDDTMQWSAAKLKCQQRGGHLVTITSPAEQKFIEKMISKKKRDIYWIGLYKQGSTKKWVTNEKVSYLNIEKENYGQNYFGIYSRDPKESQQEWEAGQWYDHDNILRKDFWDYTRTGYICEWETTPLSFAKISLKNTVFYYDGKAKKPAVKVTVGGSTLKKGRDYTLSYSSNKKVGTAKVTITGKGSYTGSVTKTFKILKPAIKLSASSLTLSPGKSRTISASLKGIKGDVTWSTSNKNIASVSQKGVVKGKRPGTVYITARVKNLTAKCKVIVK
;
A
#
# COMPACT_ATOMS: atom_id res chain seq x y z
N MET A 1 -36.88 26.52 66.97
CA MET A 1 -35.86 25.53 67.37
C MET A 1 -35.01 25.15 66.17
N LYS A 2 -33.68 25.18 66.34
CA LYS A 2 -32.61 25.23 65.34
C LYS A 2 -32.63 24.05 64.34
N ARG A 3 -32.62 24.31 63.03
CA ARG A 3 -32.11 23.34 62.02
C ARG A 3 -30.77 23.86 61.48
N LYS A 4 -29.70 23.16 61.88
CA LYS A 4 -28.32 23.39 61.46
C LYS A 4 -28.17 23.13 59.96
N GLN A 5 -27.35 23.96 59.31
CA GLN A 5 -26.82 23.72 57.99
C GLN A 5 -26.03 22.40 57.94
N VAL A 6 -26.16 21.67 56.83
CA VAL A 6 -25.11 20.79 56.33
C VAL A 6 -24.86 21.20 54.88
N LYS A 7 -23.70 21.83 54.65
CA LYS A 7 -23.16 22.11 53.33
C LYS A 7 -22.64 20.80 52.76
N ASN A 8 -23.27 20.27 51.71
CA ASN A 8 -22.71 19.15 50.96
C ASN A 8 -21.53 19.63 50.10
N ILE A 9 -20.34 19.26 50.53
CA ILE A 9 -19.07 19.42 49.82
C ILE A 9 -19.07 18.37 48.70
N PHE A 10 -19.19 18.79 47.44
CA PHE A 10 -18.93 17.92 46.30
C PHE A 10 -17.41 17.83 46.10
N ILE A 11 -16.81 16.74 46.57
CA ILE A 11 -15.45 16.32 46.22
C ILE A 11 -15.52 15.74 44.81
N ALA A 12 -15.05 16.50 43.81
CA ALA A 12 -14.84 15.99 42.48
C ALA A 12 -13.61 15.06 42.48
N LEU A 13 -13.84 13.75 42.55
CA LEU A 13 -12.80 12.75 42.30
C LEU A 13 -12.49 12.75 40.80
N ALA A 14 -11.36 13.35 40.43
CA ALA A 14 -10.77 13.21 39.11
C ALA A 14 -10.26 11.77 38.94
N LEU A 15 -11.09 10.90 38.37
CA LEU A 15 -10.66 9.57 37.94
C LEU A 15 -9.91 9.72 36.62
N SER A 16 -8.58 9.83 36.70
CA SER A 16 -7.70 9.76 35.54
C SER A 16 -7.74 8.35 34.96
N MET A 17 -8.64 8.10 34.00
CA MET A 17 -8.59 6.90 33.17
C MET A 17 -7.44 7.07 32.17
N ALA A 18 -6.23 6.72 32.60
CA ALA A 18 -5.13 6.48 31.70
C ALA A 18 -5.50 5.25 30.86
N CYS A 19 -6.16 5.49 29.72
CA CYS A 19 -6.27 4.51 28.66
C CYS A 19 -4.87 4.35 28.07
N THR A 20 -4.10 3.43 28.62
CA THR A 20 -2.93 2.89 27.95
C THR A 20 -3.44 2.21 26.70
N LEU A 21 -3.40 2.93 25.57
CA LEU A 21 -3.54 2.31 24.26
C LEU A 21 -2.34 1.39 24.10
N GLY A 22 -2.56 0.15 24.52
CA GLY A 22 -1.71 -0.98 24.26
C GLY A 22 -1.37 -0.98 22.77
N SER A 23 -0.07 -1.13 22.53
CA SER A 23 0.54 -1.41 21.23
C SER A 23 -0.45 -2.11 20.31
N SER A 24 -0.70 -1.50 19.15
CA SER A 24 -1.42 -2.13 18.05
C SER A 24 -0.62 -3.37 17.62
N ALA A 25 -0.85 -4.48 18.32
CA ALA A 25 -0.68 -5.79 17.74
C ALA A 25 -1.63 -5.83 16.56
N GLN A 26 -1.11 -5.48 15.39
CA GLN A 26 -1.70 -5.84 14.12
C GLN A 26 -1.86 -7.35 14.18
N VAL A 27 -3.03 -7.82 14.63
CA VAL A 27 -3.52 -9.12 14.24
C VAL A 27 -3.33 -9.13 12.74
N LEU A 28 -2.49 -10.02 12.24
CA LEU A 28 -2.31 -10.26 10.81
C LEU A 28 -3.66 -10.76 10.30
N ALA A 29 -4.61 -9.84 10.10
CA ALA A 29 -5.82 -10.09 9.40
C ALA A 29 -5.35 -10.60 8.03
N ALA A 30 -5.72 -11.84 7.72
CA ALA A 30 -5.40 -12.45 6.44
C ALA A 30 -5.64 -11.40 5.35
N SER A 31 -4.61 -11.14 4.53
CA SER A 31 -4.73 -10.11 3.49
C SER A 31 -5.98 -10.42 2.66
N PRO A 32 -6.88 -9.45 2.45
CA PRO A 32 -8.07 -9.67 1.67
C PRO A 32 -7.72 -10.22 0.28
N ASN A 33 -8.60 -11.02 -0.30
CA ASN A 33 -8.45 -11.46 -1.67
C ASN A 33 -9.01 -10.39 -2.60
N PHE A 34 -8.40 -10.19 -3.77
CA PHE A 34 -8.78 -9.14 -4.70
C PHE A 34 -9.05 -9.73 -6.08
N TYR A 35 -10.17 -9.34 -6.68
CA TYR A 35 -10.50 -9.70 -8.06
C TYR A 35 -11.23 -8.54 -8.72
N LYS A 36 -10.76 -8.12 -9.91
CA LYS A 36 -11.35 -7.03 -10.73
C LYS A 36 -11.68 -5.70 -10.00
N GLY A 37 -10.99 -5.38 -8.91
CA GLY A 37 -11.21 -4.15 -8.14
C GLY A 37 -12.13 -4.31 -6.93
N HIS A 38 -12.73 -5.49 -6.77
CA HIS A 38 -13.51 -5.91 -5.62
C HIS A 38 -12.59 -6.61 -4.61
N ARG A 39 -13.02 -6.59 -3.37
CA ARG A 39 -12.32 -7.23 -2.25
C ARG A 39 -13.20 -8.31 -1.67
N TYR A 40 -12.61 -9.44 -1.29
CA TYR A 40 -13.32 -10.61 -0.80
C TYR A 40 -12.66 -11.19 0.44
N GLN A 41 -13.49 -11.68 1.36
CA GLN A 41 -13.01 -12.34 2.57
C GLN A 41 -14.01 -13.40 3.04
N ALA A 42 -13.53 -14.64 3.16
CA ALA A 42 -14.24 -15.72 3.82
C ALA A 42 -13.95 -15.74 5.33
N PHE A 43 -15.01 -15.84 6.12
CA PHE A 43 -15.00 -15.89 7.58
C PHE A 43 -15.51 -17.25 8.05
N ASP A 44 -14.84 -17.82 9.05
CA ASP A 44 -15.15 -19.13 9.59
C ASP A 44 -16.11 -19.06 10.81
N ASP A 45 -16.57 -17.87 11.21
CA ASP A 45 -17.60 -17.74 12.25
C ASP A 45 -18.94 -18.27 11.70
N THR A 46 -19.61 -19.11 12.48
CA THR A 46 -20.84 -19.76 12.07
C THR A 46 -22.05 -18.93 12.47
N MET A 47 -22.97 -18.71 11.54
CA MET A 47 -24.21 -17.97 11.79
C MET A 47 -25.26 -18.29 10.73
N GLN A 48 -26.50 -17.89 11.03
CA GLN A 48 -27.60 -17.93 10.05
C GLN A 48 -27.31 -16.99 8.87
N TRP A 49 -27.89 -17.28 7.70
CA TRP A 49 -27.66 -16.48 6.50
C TRP A 49 -28.05 -15.00 6.70
N SER A 50 -29.17 -14.74 7.39
CA SER A 50 -29.63 -13.38 7.72
C SER A 50 -28.62 -12.61 8.59
N ALA A 51 -28.01 -13.28 9.56
CA ALA A 51 -26.97 -12.73 10.41
C ALA A 51 -25.66 -12.51 9.62
N ALA A 52 -25.29 -13.42 8.72
CA ALA A 52 -24.13 -13.29 7.86
C ALA A 52 -24.27 -12.08 6.91
N LYS A 53 -25.45 -11.91 6.31
CA LYS A 53 -25.79 -10.74 5.52
C LYS A 53 -25.60 -9.45 6.31
N LEU A 54 -26.20 -9.37 7.49
CA LEU A 54 -26.07 -8.20 8.37
C LEU A 54 -24.59 -7.96 8.75
N LYS A 55 -23.82 -9.01 9.00
CA LYS A 55 -22.41 -8.90 9.37
C LYS A 55 -21.57 -8.35 8.23
N CYS A 56 -21.80 -8.76 6.98
CA CYS A 56 -21.13 -8.17 5.84
C CYS A 56 -21.51 -6.69 5.66
N GLN A 57 -22.80 -6.35 5.84
CA GLN A 57 -23.30 -4.97 5.79
C GLN A 57 -22.68 -4.06 6.85
N GLN A 58 -22.59 -4.54 8.10
CA GLN A 58 -21.91 -3.82 9.20
C GLN A 58 -20.43 -3.57 8.91
N ARG A 59 -19.80 -4.39 8.06
CA ARG A 59 -18.41 -4.20 7.62
C ARG A 59 -18.30 -3.35 6.34
N GLY A 60 -19.41 -2.78 5.85
CA GLY A 60 -19.47 -1.96 4.64
C GLY A 60 -19.45 -2.75 3.33
N GLY A 61 -19.78 -4.04 3.37
CA GLY A 61 -19.87 -4.92 2.21
C GLY A 61 -21.22 -5.64 2.16
N HIS A 62 -21.28 -6.77 1.45
CA HIS A 62 -22.45 -7.65 1.39
C HIS A 62 -21.98 -9.10 1.29
N LEU A 63 -22.91 -10.05 1.43
CA LEU A 63 -22.59 -11.44 1.07
C LEU A 63 -22.22 -11.50 -0.41
N VAL A 64 -21.20 -12.29 -0.72
CA VAL A 64 -20.61 -12.34 -2.07
C VAL A 64 -21.64 -12.62 -3.16
N THR A 65 -21.49 -11.91 -4.27
CA THR A 65 -22.25 -12.10 -5.49
C THR A 65 -21.34 -12.72 -6.52
N ILE A 66 -21.78 -13.78 -7.20
CA ILE A 66 -20.95 -14.50 -8.15
C ILE A 66 -21.63 -14.46 -9.51
N THR A 67 -21.17 -13.57 -10.38
CA THR A 67 -21.89 -13.22 -11.62
C THR A 67 -21.22 -13.79 -12.87
N SER A 68 -20.10 -14.50 -12.71
CA SER A 68 -19.37 -15.12 -13.82
C SER A 68 -18.63 -16.40 -13.43
N PRO A 69 -18.38 -17.32 -14.39
CA PRO A 69 -17.55 -18.51 -14.14
C PRO A 69 -16.12 -18.19 -13.69
N ALA A 70 -15.57 -17.04 -14.10
CA ALA A 70 -14.22 -16.65 -13.71
C ALA A 70 -14.15 -16.17 -12.25
N GLU A 71 -15.21 -15.52 -11.77
CA GLU A 71 -15.36 -15.15 -10.37
C GLU A 71 -15.60 -16.38 -9.49
N GLN A 72 -16.44 -17.32 -9.95
CA GLN A 72 -16.65 -18.62 -9.30
C GLN A 72 -15.33 -19.32 -8.99
N LYS A 73 -14.47 -19.52 -10.01
CA LYS A 73 -13.15 -20.15 -9.84
C LYS A 73 -12.24 -19.40 -8.86
N PHE A 74 -12.35 -18.07 -8.82
CA PHE A 74 -11.61 -17.26 -7.86
C PHE A 74 -12.10 -17.50 -6.43
N ILE A 75 -13.41 -17.56 -6.21
CA ILE A 75 -14.01 -17.84 -4.90
C ILE A 75 -13.67 -19.26 -4.43
N GLU A 76 -13.80 -20.28 -5.29
CA GLU A 76 -13.41 -21.67 -5.00
C GLU A 76 -11.97 -21.76 -4.49
N LYS A 77 -11.02 -21.15 -5.21
CA LYS A 77 -9.61 -21.11 -4.81
C LYS A 77 -9.38 -20.39 -3.49
N MET A 78 -10.20 -19.38 -3.18
CA MET A 78 -10.13 -18.65 -1.91
C MET A 78 -10.63 -19.50 -0.75
N ILE A 79 -11.74 -20.23 -0.92
CA ILE A 79 -12.37 -21.00 0.16
C ILE A 79 -11.78 -22.41 0.34
N SER A 80 -11.12 -22.99 -0.66
CA SER A 80 -10.49 -24.32 -0.54
C SER A 80 -9.39 -24.39 0.52
N LYS A 81 -8.84 -23.23 0.91
CA LYS A 81 -7.85 -23.09 1.99
C LYS A 81 -8.45 -22.83 3.37
N LYS A 82 -9.78 -22.72 3.46
CA LYS A 82 -10.48 -22.34 4.67
C LYS A 82 -11.00 -23.56 5.42
N LYS A 83 -11.51 -23.35 6.64
CA LYS A 83 -11.81 -24.46 7.56
C LYS A 83 -13.19 -25.07 7.35
N ARG A 84 -14.16 -24.25 6.98
CA ARG A 84 -15.57 -24.62 6.88
C ARG A 84 -15.84 -25.36 5.59
N ASP A 85 -16.80 -26.27 5.63
CA ASP A 85 -17.16 -27.06 4.45
C ASP A 85 -18.04 -26.25 3.51
N ILE A 86 -18.83 -25.32 4.06
CA ILE A 86 -19.78 -24.49 3.32
C ILE A 86 -19.54 -23.02 3.67
N TYR A 87 -19.79 -22.14 2.70
CA TYR A 87 -19.81 -20.70 2.92
C TYR A 87 -21.07 -20.08 2.35
N TRP A 88 -21.78 -19.28 3.16
CA TRP A 88 -22.91 -18.49 2.68
C TRP A 88 -22.50 -17.52 1.57
N ILE A 89 -23.32 -17.47 0.52
CA ILE A 89 -23.26 -16.49 -0.57
C ILE A 89 -24.51 -15.61 -0.58
N GLY A 90 -24.48 -14.54 -1.36
CA GLY A 90 -25.55 -13.54 -1.42
C GLY A 90 -26.78 -13.94 -2.24
N LEU A 91 -26.85 -15.18 -2.74
CA LEU A 91 -28.00 -15.65 -3.51
C LEU A 91 -29.11 -16.06 -2.54
N TYR A 92 -30.34 -15.64 -2.83
CA TYR A 92 -31.53 -16.08 -2.13
C TYR A 92 -32.72 -16.22 -3.08
N LYS A 93 -33.78 -16.90 -2.63
CA LYS A 93 -35.02 -17.13 -3.36
C LYS A 93 -36.15 -16.31 -2.74
N GLN A 94 -36.92 -15.64 -3.59
CA GLN A 94 -38.15 -14.92 -3.24
C GLN A 94 -39.29 -15.45 -4.12
N GLY A 95 -40.18 -16.26 -3.54
CA GLY A 95 -41.13 -17.05 -4.33
C GLY A 95 -40.39 -18.10 -5.16
N SER A 96 -40.57 -18.09 -6.49
CA SER A 96 -39.80 -18.92 -7.42
C SER A 96 -38.54 -18.24 -7.97
N THR A 97 -38.34 -16.94 -7.68
CA THR A 97 -37.30 -16.12 -8.32
C THR A 97 -36.03 -16.08 -7.48
N LYS A 98 -34.88 -16.32 -8.11
CA LYS A 98 -33.54 -16.18 -7.49
C LYS A 98 -33.04 -14.73 -7.64
N LYS A 99 -32.44 -14.18 -6.57
CA LYS A 99 -31.94 -12.80 -6.51
C LYS A 99 -30.64 -12.72 -5.74
N TRP A 100 -29.78 -11.77 -6.12
CA TRP A 100 -28.62 -11.37 -5.34
C TRP A 100 -29.00 -10.32 -4.29
N VAL A 101 -28.33 -10.31 -3.14
CA VAL A 101 -28.50 -9.28 -2.09
C VAL A 101 -28.19 -7.86 -2.56
N THR A 102 -27.46 -7.71 -3.67
CA THR A 102 -27.12 -6.43 -4.33
C THR A 102 -28.15 -5.99 -5.38
N ASN A 103 -29.12 -6.85 -5.70
CA ASN A 103 -30.04 -6.71 -6.85
C ASN A 103 -29.37 -6.75 -8.23
N GLU A 104 -28.13 -7.20 -8.32
CA GLU A 104 -27.51 -7.46 -9.61
C GLU A 104 -28.25 -8.53 -10.40
N LYS A 105 -28.12 -8.49 -11.73
CA LYS A 105 -28.70 -9.48 -12.62
C LYS A 105 -28.08 -10.86 -12.31
N VAL A 106 -28.94 -11.87 -12.15
CA VAL A 106 -28.50 -13.27 -12.06
C VAL A 106 -28.08 -13.74 -13.46
N SER A 107 -26.83 -13.49 -13.84
CA SER A 107 -26.24 -13.86 -15.13
C SER A 107 -25.54 -15.22 -15.13
N TYR A 108 -25.32 -15.78 -13.95
CA TYR A 108 -24.60 -17.03 -13.75
C TYR A 108 -25.14 -17.74 -12.51
N LEU A 109 -25.24 -19.07 -12.59
CA LEU A 109 -25.61 -19.96 -11.50
C LEU A 109 -24.73 -21.20 -11.58
N ASN A 110 -24.18 -21.63 -10.44
CA ASN A 110 -23.52 -22.93 -10.31
C ASN A 110 -24.37 -23.85 -9.43
N ILE A 111 -25.59 -24.15 -9.91
CA ILE A 111 -26.58 -24.95 -9.19
C ILE A 111 -26.97 -26.13 -10.09
N GLU A 112 -26.68 -27.35 -9.65
CA GLU A 112 -27.12 -28.55 -10.36
C GLU A 112 -28.54 -28.97 -9.96
N LYS A 113 -28.85 -28.94 -8.65
CA LYS A 113 -30.16 -29.32 -8.10
C LYS A 113 -30.52 -28.45 -6.88
N GLU A 114 -31.79 -28.05 -6.79
CA GLU A 114 -32.39 -27.54 -5.55
C GLU A 114 -32.80 -28.75 -4.72
N ASN A 115 -32.07 -29.01 -3.64
CA ASN A 115 -32.17 -30.28 -2.91
C ASN A 115 -33.10 -30.19 -1.70
N TYR A 116 -33.36 -28.99 -1.18
CA TYR A 116 -33.99 -28.83 0.14
C TYR A 116 -35.23 -27.92 0.16
N GLY A 117 -35.60 -27.33 -0.98
CA GLY A 117 -36.72 -26.38 -1.07
C GLY A 117 -36.48 -25.10 -0.26
N GLN A 118 -35.23 -24.76 0.02
CA GLN A 118 -34.86 -23.66 0.90
C GLN A 118 -34.62 -22.36 0.12
N ASN A 119 -34.51 -21.25 0.85
CA ASN A 119 -34.47 -19.91 0.25
C ASN A 119 -33.08 -19.27 0.22
N TYR A 120 -32.03 -19.92 0.72
CA TYR A 120 -30.69 -19.33 0.86
C TYR A 120 -29.63 -20.28 0.37
N PHE A 121 -28.54 -19.78 -0.19
CA PHE A 121 -27.55 -20.64 -0.86
C PHE A 121 -26.16 -20.51 -0.24
N GLY A 122 -25.45 -21.62 -0.22
CA GLY A 122 -24.04 -21.70 0.17
C GLY A 122 -23.20 -22.43 -0.88
N ILE A 123 -21.93 -22.03 -1.01
CA ILE A 123 -20.93 -22.69 -1.84
C ILE A 123 -20.14 -23.71 -1.02
N TYR A 124 -19.94 -24.91 -1.57
CA TYR A 124 -19.15 -25.96 -0.94
C TYR A 124 -17.66 -25.75 -1.24
N SER A 125 -16.82 -25.83 -0.21
CA SER A 125 -15.38 -25.61 -0.34
C SER A 125 -14.58 -26.89 -0.61
N ARG A 126 -15.20 -28.06 -0.41
CA ARG A 126 -14.61 -29.39 -0.52
C ARG A 126 -15.69 -30.42 -0.77
N ASP A 127 -15.30 -31.55 -1.33
CA ASP A 127 -16.18 -32.70 -1.51
C ASP A 127 -16.56 -33.25 -0.13
N PRO A 128 -17.86 -33.45 0.16
CA PRO A 128 -18.29 -34.05 1.42
C PRO A 128 -17.80 -35.49 1.49
N LYS A 129 -17.10 -35.82 2.58
CA LYS A 129 -16.40 -37.10 2.76
C LYS A 129 -17.31 -38.33 2.92
N GLU A 130 -18.63 -38.14 3.02
CA GLU A 130 -19.57 -39.18 3.50
C GLU A 130 -20.92 -39.24 2.76
N SER A 131 -21.13 -38.51 1.66
CA SER A 131 -22.43 -38.59 0.96
C SER A 131 -22.44 -39.72 -0.08
N GLN A 132 -23.47 -40.56 -0.01
CA GLN A 132 -23.89 -41.47 -1.11
C GLN A 132 -24.40 -40.71 -2.36
N GLN A 133 -24.20 -39.40 -2.40
CA GLN A 133 -24.81 -38.46 -3.31
C GLN A 133 -23.69 -37.56 -3.82
N GLU A 134 -23.55 -37.46 -5.14
CA GLU A 134 -22.48 -36.76 -5.86
C GLU A 134 -22.57 -35.25 -5.58
N TRP A 135 -21.81 -34.78 -4.60
CA TRP A 135 -21.74 -33.36 -4.25
C TRP A 135 -20.33 -32.90 -4.56
N GLU A 136 -20.22 -31.84 -5.34
CA GLU A 136 -18.93 -31.40 -5.86
C GLU A 136 -18.52 -30.08 -5.20
N ALA A 137 -17.25 -29.97 -4.83
CA ALA A 137 -16.66 -28.70 -4.41
C ALA A 137 -16.93 -27.62 -5.47
N GLY A 138 -17.36 -26.44 -5.01
CA GLY A 138 -17.73 -25.30 -5.85
C GLY A 138 -19.21 -25.20 -6.19
N GLN A 139 -19.99 -26.28 -6.09
CA GLN A 139 -21.44 -26.22 -6.33
C GLN A 139 -22.17 -25.40 -5.26
N TRP A 140 -23.26 -24.75 -5.67
CA TRP A 140 -24.13 -23.97 -4.79
C TRP A 140 -25.40 -24.76 -4.50
N TYR A 141 -25.68 -24.97 -3.21
CA TYR A 141 -26.90 -25.66 -2.78
C TYR A 141 -27.74 -24.77 -1.88
N ASP A 142 -29.05 -24.97 -1.94
CA ASP A 142 -29.99 -24.32 -1.06
C ASP A 142 -29.87 -24.91 0.36
N HIS A 143 -29.95 -24.07 1.39
CA HIS A 143 -29.84 -24.45 2.79
C HIS A 143 -30.83 -23.70 3.66
N ASP A 144 -31.24 -24.37 4.75
CA ASP A 144 -32.11 -23.81 5.77
C ASP A 144 -31.42 -22.63 6.47
N ASN A 145 -32.19 -21.61 6.82
CA ASN A 145 -31.71 -20.43 7.54
C ASN A 145 -31.62 -20.67 9.06
N ILE A 146 -31.95 -21.87 9.53
CA ILE A 146 -32.01 -22.22 10.95
C ILE A 146 -30.77 -23.03 11.34
N LEU A 147 -30.13 -22.64 12.45
CA LEU A 147 -29.07 -23.43 13.09
C LEU A 147 -29.71 -24.59 13.86
N ARG A 148 -29.92 -25.73 13.21
CA ARG A 148 -30.36 -26.98 13.85
C ARG A 148 -29.17 -27.84 14.23
N LYS A 149 -29.18 -28.42 15.44
CA LYS A 149 -28.06 -29.21 16.01
C LYS A 149 -28.09 -30.68 15.60
N ASP A 150 -29.21 -31.14 15.07
CA ASP A 150 -29.63 -32.53 14.95
C ASP A 150 -29.59 -33.08 13.52
N PHE A 151 -29.06 -32.31 12.57
CA PHE A 151 -28.90 -32.73 11.18
C PHE A 151 -27.57 -32.23 10.66
N TRP A 152 -26.91 -33.03 9.82
CA TRP A 152 -25.55 -32.84 9.31
C TRP A 152 -25.09 -31.35 9.27
N ASP A 153 -24.39 -30.96 10.33
CA ASP A 153 -23.40 -29.89 10.44
C ASP A 153 -23.63 -28.47 9.86
N TYR A 154 -24.40 -27.67 10.60
CA TYR A 154 -24.41 -26.20 10.46
C TYR A 154 -23.37 -25.50 11.36
N THR A 155 -22.57 -26.27 12.12
CA THR A 155 -21.32 -25.76 12.75
C THR A 155 -20.17 -25.66 11.75
N ARG A 156 -20.41 -26.03 10.49
CA ARG A 156 -19.48 -26.00 9.36
C ARG A 156 -19.81 -24.96 8.30
N THR A 157 -20.69 -24.00 8.56
CA THR A 157 -21.03 -22.96 7.58
C THR A 157 -20.43 -21.61 7.95
N GLY A 158 -19.42 -21.20 7.20
CA GLY A 158 -18.89 -19.84 7.23
C GLY A 158 -19.68 -18.90 6.32
N TYR A 159 -19.13 -17.72 6.05
CA TYR A 159 -19.73 -16.76 5.10
C TYR A 159 -18.65 -15.99 4.35
N ILE A 160 -18.96 -15.56 3.14
CA ILE A 160 -18.05 -14.74 2.32
C ILE A 160 -18.64 -13.35 2.19
N CYS A 161 -17.87 -12.35 2.61
CA CYS A 161 -18.19 -10.95 2.31
C CYS A 161 -17.42 -10.46 1.09
N GLU A 162 -18.08 -9.60 0.34
CA GLU A 162 -17.56 -8.84 -0.79
C GLU A 162 -17.71 -7.34 -0.53
N TRP A 163 -16.78 -6.55 -1.10
CA TRP A 163 -16.84 -5.10 -1.16
C TRP A 163 -16.63 -4.62 -2.60
N GLU A 164 -17.54 -3.76 -3.05
CA GLU A 164 -17.58 -3.15 -4.40
C GLU A 164 -16.37 -2.28 -4.74
N THR A 165 -15.65 -1.82 -3.71
CA THR A 165 -14.46 -1.00 -3.91
C THR A 165 -13.29 -1.46 -3.06
N THR A 166 -12.09 -1.25 -3.61
CA THR A 166 -10.82 -1.52 -2.94
C THR A 166 -10.09 -0.21 -2.61
N PRO A 167 -9.94 0.13 -1.32
CA PRO A 167 -9.12 1.26 -0.90
C PRO A 167 -7.66 1.12 -1.33
N LEU A 168 -7.05 2.20 -1.80
CA LEU A 168 -5.62 2.23 -2.17
C LEU A 168 -4.67 2.04 -0.97
N SER A 169 -5.17 2.00 0.26
CA SER A 169 -4.39 1.57 1.43
C SER A 169 -3.90 0.12 1.32
N PHE A 170 -4.59 -0.72 0.54
CA PHE A 170 -4.15 -2.08 0.22
C PHE A 170 -3.13 -2.14 -0.94
N ALA A 171 -2.87 -1.02 -1.61
CA ALA A 171 -1.99 -1.00 -2.78
C ALA A 171 -0.51 -0.98 -2.38
N LYS A 172 0.27 -1.81 -3.06
CA LYS A 172 1.73 -1.68 -3.11
C LYS A 172 2.08 -0.64 -4.17
N ILE A 173 2.72 0.45 -3.75
CA ILE A 173 3.05 1.61 -4.58
C ILE A 173 4.57 1.82 -4.60
N SER A 174 5.16 1.89 -5.79
CA SER A 174 6.58 2.22 -5.97
C SER A 174 6.79 3.37 -6.95
N LEU A 175 7.81 4.19 -6.67
CA LEU A 175 8.27 5.25 -7.55
C LEU A 175 9.53 4.79 -8.28
N LYS A 176 9.61 4.99 -9.60
CA LYS A 176 10.79 4.59 -10.40
C LYS A 176 12.08 5.26 -9.90
N ASN A 177 11.98 6.52 -9.48
CA ASN A 177 13.07 7.27 -8.86
C ASN A 177 12.53 8.04 -7.64
N THR A 178 13.30 8.05 -6.56
CA THR A 178 12.96 8.77 -5.32
C THR A 178 13.88 9.97 -5.07
N VAL A 179 14.91 10.15 -5.89
CA VAL A 179 15.85 11.27 -5.83
C VAL A 179 16.02 11.88 -7.21
N PHE A 180 15.88 13.18 -7.30
CA PHE A 180 16.11 13.99 -8.49
C PHE A 180 17.05 15.15 -8.15
N TYR A 181 17.65 15.75 -9.16
CA TYR A 181 18.41 16.98 -9.02
C TYR A 181 17.69 18.15 -9.67
N TYR A 182 17.83 19.32 -9.06
CA TYR A 182 17.23 20.56 -9.52
C TYR A 182 17.83 21.03 -10.84
N ASP A 183 16.97 21.27 -11.83
CA ASP A 183 17.31 21.77 -13.17
C ASP A 183 16.30 22.85 -13.64
N GLY A 184 15.50 23.39 -12.72
CA GLY A 184 14.44 24.35 -13.03
C GLY A 184 13.13 23.76 -13.56
N LYS A 185 13.05 22.44 -13.82
CA LYS A 185 11.84 21.78 -14.32
C LYS A 185 11.12 20.97 -13.23
N ALA A 186 9.81 20.85 -13.37
CA ALA A 186 9.00 20.02 -12.48
C ALA A 186 9.35 18.53 -12.64
N LYS A 187 9.47 17.82 -11.51
CA LYS A 187 9.81 16.40 -11.45
C LYS A 187 8.54 15.57 -11.24
N LYS A 188 8.33 14.57 -12.10
CA LYS A 188 7.17 13.70 -12.07
C LYS A 188 7.63 12.23 -12.17
N PRO A 189 8.08 11.60 -11.06
CA PRO A 189 8.45 10.18 -11.10
C PRO A 189 7.30 9.32 -11.61
N ALA A 190 7.62 8.33 -12.44
CA ALA A 190 6.68 7.29 -12.82
C ALA A 190 6.28 6.47 -11.58
N VAL A 191 4.99 6.16 -11.47
CA VAL A 191 4.39 5.45 -10.33
C VAL A 191 3.90 4.09 -10.82
N LYS A 192 4.27 3.02 -10.13
CA LYS A 192 3.69 1.69 -10.30
C LYS A 192 2.79 1.39 -9.10
N VAL A 193 1.54 1.04 -9.36
CA VAL A 193 0.52 0.74 -8.35
C VAL A 193 0.01 -0.68 -8.60
N THR A 194 0.05 -1.53 -7.58
CA THR A 194 -0.44 -2.91 -7.67
C THR A 194 -1.30 -3.28 -6.46
N VAL A 195 -2.38 -4.03 -6.66
CA VAL A 195 -3.26 -4.58 -5.62
C VAL A 195 -3.44 -6.07 -5.89
N GLY A 196 -3.22 -6.93 -4.89
CA GLY A 196 -3.39 -8.38 -5.06
C GLY A 196 -2.57 -8.99 -6.22
N GLY A 197 -1.41 -8.41 -6.53
CA GLY A 197 -0.58 -8.80 -7.68
C GLY A 197 -1.00 -8.17 -9.03
N SER A 198 -2.21 -7.63 -9.14
CA SER A 198 -2.69 -6.97 -10.36
C SER A 198 -2.13 -5.55 -10.48
N THR A 199 -1.65 -5.17 -11.68
CA THR A 199 -1.15 -3.80 -11.94
C THR A 199 -2.28 -2.86 -12.36
N LEU A 200 -2.42 -1.75 -11.66
CA LEU A 200 -3.46 -0.75 -11.93
C LEU A 200 -3.05 0.20 -13.06
N LYS A 201 -4.03 0.66 -13.83
CA LYS A 201 -3.86 1.58 -14.96
C LYS A 201 -4.20 3.01 -14.56
N LYS A 202 -3.24 3.93 -14.72
CA LYS A 202 -3.46 5.37 -14.55
C LYS A 202 -4.56 5.87 -15.51
N GLY A 203 -5.43 6.76 -15.04
CA GLY A 203 -6.57 7.32 -15.78
C GLY A 203 -7.85 6.49 -15.68
N ARG A 204 -7.72 5.16 -15.63
CA ARG A 204 -8.82 4.22 -15.40
C ARG A 204 -9.02 3.95 -13.92
N ASP A 205 -8.00 3.45 -13.24
CA ASP A 205 -8.07 2.91 -11.86
C ASP A 205 -7.59 3.92 -10.81
N TYR A 206 -6.77 4.91 -11.21
CA TYR A 206 -6.29 5.97 -10.34
C TYR A 206 -5.82 7.20 -11.12
N THR A 207 -5.70 8.33 -10.44
CA THR A 207 -5.09 9.56 -10.96
C THR A 207 -3.86 9.95 -10.13
N LEU A 208 -3.02 10.84 -10.69
CA LEU A 208 -1.82 11.34 -10.03
C LEU A 208 -1.83 12.86 -9.99
N SER A 209 -1.56 13.43 -8.83
CA SER A 209 -1.22 14.85 -8.67
C SER A 209 0.16 14.99 -8.01
N TYR A 210 0.86 16.08 -8.34
CA TYR A 210 2.21 16.34 -7.83
C TYR A 210 2.26 17.74 -7.22
N SER A 211 2.95 17.87 -6.10
CA SER A 211 3.14 19.15 -5.42
C SER A 211 4.57 19.30 -4.90
N SER A 212 4.99 20.56 -4.72
CA SER A 212 6.35 20.92 -4.31
C SER A 212 7.45 20.29 -5.16
N ASN A 213 7.15 20.02 -6.44
CA ASN A 213 7.96 19.15 -7.29
C ASN A 213 8.89 19.90 -8.26
N LYS A 214 9.08 21.21 -8.09
CA LYS A 214 9.98 22.02 -8.92
C LYS A 214 11.22 22.48 -8.16
N LYS A 215 11.06 22.93 -6.92
CA LYS A 215 12.15 23.49 -6.09
C LYS A 215 12.87 22.38 -5.32
N VAL A 216 14.09 22.67 -4.86
CA VAL A 216 14.86 21.80 -3.97
C VAL A 216 14.06 21.56 -2.68
N GLY A 217 14.05 20.32 -2.20
CA GLY A 217 13.33 19.92 -0.99
C GLY A 217 12.65 18.57 -1.14
N THR A 218 11.65 18.35 -0.29
CA THR A 218 10.79 17.15 -0.34
C THR A 218 9.55 17.45 -1.16
N ALA A 219 9.39 16.73 -2.28
CA ALA A 219 8.25 16.79 -3.16
C ALA A 219 7.28 15.64 -2.89
N LYS A 220 6.02 15.79 -3.33
CA LYS A 220 4.96 14.82 -3.12
C LYS A 220 4.32 14.38 -4.44
N VAL A 221 3.90 13.13 -4.47
CA VAL A 221 2.96 12.59 -5.46
C VAL A 221 1.80 11.97 -4.70
N THR A 222 0.58 12.39 -5.02
CA THR A 222 -0.66 11.85 -4.46
C THR A 222 -1.32 10.97 -5.51
N ILE A 223 -1.58 9.72 -5.13
CA ILE A 223 -2.27 8.72 -5.92
C ILE A 223 -3.70 8.67 -5.40
N THR A 224 -4.69 8.98 -6.25
CA THR A 224 -6.11 8.97 -5.88
C THR A 224 -6.83 7.87 -6.64
N GLY A 225 -7.55 7.00 -5.93
CA GLY A 225 -8.32 5.91 -6.54
C GLY A 225 -9.42 6.43 -7.47
N LYS A 226 -9.79 5.63 -8.46
CA LYS A 226 -10.91 5.88 -9.38
C LYS A 226 -11.63 4.57 -9.71
N GLY A 227 -12.94 4.65 -9.97
CA GLY A 227 -13.77 3.47 -10.27
C GLY A 227 -13.85 2.55 -9.05
N SER A 228 -13.57 1.26 -9.24
CA SER A 228 -13.53 0.27 -8.16
C SER A 228 -12.41 0.50 -7.14
N TYR A 229 -11.57 1.52 -7.28
CA TYR A 229 -10.54 1.86 -6.30
C TYR A 229 -10.83 3.20 -5.63
N THR A 230 -10.67 3.26 -4.30
CA THR A 230 -11.05 4.41 -3.48
C THR A 230 -9.89 4.91 -2.60
N GLY A 231 -10.09 6.07 -1.99
CA GLY A 231 -9.12 6.70 -1.10
C GLY A 231 -7.92 7.30 -1.85
N SER A 232 -6.93 7.75 -1.07
CA SER A 232 -5.71 8.36 -1.60
C SER A 232 -4.48 7.98 -0.79
N VAL A 233 -3.35 7.83 -1.46
CA VAL A 233 -2.04 7.59 -0.82
C VAL A 233 -1.04 8.61 -1.33
N THR A 234 -0.30 9.22 -0.42
CA THR A 234 0.77 10.16 -0.76
C THR A 234 2.14 9.49 -0.60
N LYS A 235 3.00 9.62 -1.61
CA LYS A 235 4.43 9.26 -1.54
C LYS A 235 5.29 10.50 -1.72
N THR A 236 6.48 10.46 -1.14
CA THR A 236 7.45 11.57 -1.19
C THR A 236 8.68 11.19 -1.99
N PHE A 237 9.31 12.18 -2.62
CA PHE A 237 10.63 12.06 -3.25
C PHE A 237 11.45 13.32 -3.03
N LYS A 238 12.77 13.24 -3.13
CA LYS A 238 13.68 14.37 -2.86
C LYS A 238 14.16 15.02 -4.15
N ILE A 239 14.24 16.35 -4.13
CA ILE A 239 14.89 17.17 -5.16
C ILE A 239 16.10 17.82 -4.49
N LEU A 240 17.30 17.43 -4.90
CA LEU A 240 18.57 17.89 -4.34
C LEU A 240 19.19 19.01 -5.20
N LYS A 241 20.03 19.85 -4.58
CA LYS A 241 20.91 20.76 -5.34
C LYS A 241 21.96 19.92 -6.09
N PRO A 242 22.25 20.24 -7.36
CA PRO A 242 23.41 19.67 -8.02
C PRO A 242 24.69 20.10 -7.28
N ALA A 243 25.72 19.25 -7.32
CA ALA A 243 26.95 19.46 -6.58
C ALA A 243 28.16 18.91 -7.32
N ILE A 244 29.33 19.47 -7.01
CA ILE A 244 30.64 18.93 -7.37
C ILE A 244 31.22 18.30 -6.10
N LYS A 245 31.47 16.98 -6.11
CA LYS A 245 32.14 16.28 -5.01
C LYS A 245 33.61 16.05 -5.38
N LEU A 246 34.53 16.65 -4.63
CA LEU A 246 35.96 16.42 -4.81
C LEU A 246 36.40 15.13 -4.10
N SER A 247 37.45 14.48 -4.60
CA SER A 247 38.08 13.34 -3.95
C SER A 247 38.78 13.68 -2.63
N ALA A 248 39.15 14.95 -2.44
CA ALA A 248 39.73 15.48 -1.22
C ALA A 248 39.27 16.92 -0.97
N SER A 249 39.05 17.29 0.29
CA SER A 249 38.83 18.68 0.72
C SER A 249 40.12 19.40 1.09
N SER A 250 41.19 18.65 1.39
CA SER A 250 42.52 19.16 1.67
C SER A 250 43.60 18.21 1.14
N LEU A 251 44.74 18.76 0.70
CA LEU A 251 45.95 18.03 0.33
C LEU A 251 47.18 18.70 0.94
N THR A 252 48.17 17.90 1.29
CA THR A 252 49.52 18.36 1.64
C THR A 252 50.51 17.82 0.62
N LEU A 253 51.40 18.67 0.11
CA LEU A 253 52.42 18.34 -0.88
C LEU A 253 53.78 18.92 -0.46
N SER A 254 54.87 18.28 -0.89
CA SER A 254 56.19 18.92 -0.90
C SER A 254 56.42 19.61 -2.26
N PRO A 255 57.29 20.64 -2.33
CA PRO A 255 57.71 21.25 -3.60
C PRO A 255 58.10 20.22 -4.66
N GLY A 256 57.63 20.42 -5.89
CA GLY A 256 57.86 19.53 -7.03
C GLY A 256 56.96 18.29 -7.08
N LYS A 257 56.37 17.85 -5.96
CA LYS A 257 55.47 16.70 -5.92
C LYS A 257 54.07 17.05 -6.43
N SER A 258 53.38 16.04 -6.95
CA SER A 258 52.05 16.20 -7.54
C SER A 258 51.05 15.17 -6.99
N ARG A 259 49.77 15.56 -6.92
CA ARG A 259 48.64 14.67 -6.68
C ARG A 259 47.44 15.08 -7.53
N THR A 260 46.63 14.10 -7.91
CA THR A 260 45.40 14.35 -8.65
C THR A 260 44.22 14.53 -7.70
N ILE A 261 43.43 15.58 -7.92
CA ILE A 261 42.09 15.72 -7.34
C ILE A 261 41.09 15.40 -8.44
N SER A 262 40.20 14.46 -8.20
CA SER A 262 39.10 14.17 -9.12
C SER A 262 37.81 14.85 -8.65
N ALA A 263 36.97 15.24 -9.60
CA ALA A 263 35.67 15.84 -9.35
C ALA A 263 34.57 14.90 -9.87
N SER A 264 33.66 14.50 -8.98
CA SER A 264 32.45 13.74 -9.32
C SER A 264 31.25 14.68 -9.34
N LEU A 265 30.58 14.75 -10.50
CA LEU A 265 29.40 15.59 -10.68
C LEU A 265 28.14 14.86 -10.24
N LYS A 266 27.33 15.53 -9.40
CA LYS A 266 26.04 15.04 -8.93
C LYS A 266 24.94 15.94 -9.47
N GLY A 267 24.07 15.39 -10.32
CA GLY A 267 22.92 16.12 -10.84
C GLY A 267 23.21 17.18 -11.88
N ILE A 268 24.44 17.24 -12.39
CA ILE A 268 24.87 18.22 -13.38
C ILE A 268 25.78 17.52 -14.39
N LYS A 269 25.75 17.99 -15.63
CA LYS A 269 26.63 17.56 -16.73
C LYS A 269 27.40 18.76 -17.25
N GLY A 270 28.60 18.51 -17.74
CA GLY A 270 29.50 19.50 -18.32
C GLY A 270 30.94 19.24 -17.91
N ASP A 271 31.86 19.95 -18.55
CA ASP A 271 33.28 19.80 -18.33
C ASP A 271 33.73 20.53 -17.06
N VAL A 272 34.62 19.88 -16.32
CA VAL A 272 35.21 20.45 -15.11
C VAL A 272 36.39 21.33 -15.50
N THR A 273 36.29 22.61 -15.17
CA THR A 273 37.40 23.55 -15.28
C THR A 273 38.10 23.69 -13.93
N TRP A 274 39.42 23.76 -13.96
CA TRP A 274 40.25 23.85 -12.76
C TRP A 274 40.99 25.17 -12.69
N SER A 275 41.09 25.74 -11.50
CA SER A 275 41.89 26.94 -11.24
C SER A 275 42.59 26.87 -9.88
N THR A 276 43.63 27.67 -9.72
CA THR A 276 44.37 27.85 -8.47
C THR A 276 44.24 29.30 -8.01
N SER A 277 44.04 29.54 -6.72
CA SER A 277 44.00 30.92 -6.19
C SER A 277 45.37 31.59 -6.20
N ASN A 278 46.47 30.84 -6.33
CA ASN A 278 47.83 31.36 -6.46
C ASN A 278 48.74 30.37 -7.21
N LYS A 279 49.06 30.69 -8.47
CA LYS A 279 49.89 29.85 -9.36
C LYS A 279 51.35 29.70 -8.94
N ASN A 280 51.83 30.54 -8.02
CA ASN A 280 53.20 30.50 -7.49
C ASN A 280 53.34 29.46 -6.37
N ILE A 281 52.26 29.15 -5.63
CA ILE A 281 52.26 28.15 -4.56
C ILE A 281 51.99 26.75 -5.13
N ALA A 282 50.91 26.59 -5.93
CA ALA A 282 50.62 25.35 -6.64
C ALA A 282 49.90 25.62 -7.98
N SER A 283 50.15 24.77 -8.97
CA SER A 283 49.42 24.76 -10.25
C SER A 283 48.51 23.55 -10.35
N VAL A 284 47.44 23.66 -11.15
CA VAL A 284 46.54 22.55 -11.47
C VAL A 284 46.36 22.44 -12.98
N SER A 285 46.40 21.21 -13.50
CA SER A 285 46.13 20.93 -14.92
C SER A 285 44.63 20.80 -15.21
N GLN A 286 44.24 20.77 -16.49
CA GLN A 286 42.84 20.48 -16.88
C GLN A 286 42.35 19.10 -16.41
N LYS A 287 43.26 18.14 -16.20
CA LYS A 287 42.94 16.80 -15.66
C LYS A 287 42.89 16.77 -14.12
N GLY A 288 43.01 17.91 -13.44
CA GLY A 288 43.00 18.00 -11.97
C GLY A 288 44.31 17.58 -11.30
N VAL A 289 45.43 17.51 -12.04
CA VAL A 289 46.75 17.20 -11.47
C VAL A 289 47.32 18.46 -10.81
N VAL A 290 47.45 18.44 -9.50
CA VAL A 290 47.97 19.54 -8.68
C VAL A 290 49.45 19.32 -8.41
N LYS A 291 50.31 20.27 -8.77
CA LYS A 291 51.76 20.27 -8.50
C LYS A 291 52.10 21.37 -7.49
N GLY A 292 52.72 20.99 -6.37
CA GLY A 292 53.25 21.94 -5.38
C GLY A 292 54.52 22.61 -5.91
N LYS A 293 54.68 23.92 -5.67
CA LYS A 293 55.81 24.71 -6.17
C LYS A 293 56.59 25.40 -5.05
N ARG A 294 55.91 26.19 -4.21
CA ARG A 294 56.53 26.94 -3.11
C ARG A 294 55.73 26.71 -1.83
N PRO A 295 56.39 26.71 -0.65
CA PRO A 295 55.69 26.62 0.62
C PRO A 295 54.57 27.66 0.73
N GLY A 296 53.42 27.24 1.27
CA GLY A 296 52.25 28.11 1.40
C GLY A 296 50.92 27.37 1.26
N THR A 297 49.83 28.10 1.45
CA THR A 297 48.46 27.56 1.34
C THR A 297 47.73 28.20 0.16
N VAL A 298 47.07 27.37 -0.66
CA VAL A 298 46.30 27.80 -1.83
C VAL A 298 45.02 26.98 -1.96
N TYR A 299 44.01 27.50 -2.66
CA TYR A 299 42.81 26.74 -2.99
C TYR A 299 42.81 26.35 -4.47
N ILE A 300 42.63 25.06 -4.71
CA ILE A 300 42.32 24.53 -6.05
C ILE A 300 40.81 24.44 -6.17
N THR A 301 40.26 25.07 -7.20
CA THR A 301 38.81 25.16 -7.44
C THR A 301 38.44 24.36 -8.67
N ALA A 302 37.50 23.42 -8.54
CA ALA A 302 36.79 22.82 -9.65
C ALA A 302 35.50 23.61 -9.91
N ARG A 303 35.22 23.93 -11.18
CA ARG A 303 34.02 24.67 -11.60
C ARG A 303 33.31 23.95 -12.75
N VAL A 304 31.98 23.89 -12.66
CA VAL A 304 31.07 23.46 -13.74
C VAL A 304 29.86 24.38 -13.76
N LYS A 305 29.68 25.12 -14.86
CA LYS A 305 28.66 26.19 -14.95
C LYS A 305 28.79 27.13 -13.74
N ASN A 306 27.71 27.29 -12.97
CA ASN A 306 27.65 28.16 -11.79
C ASN A 306 28.07 27.47 -10.48
N LEU A 307 28.45 26.19 -10.52
CA LEU A 307 28.86 25.45 -9.33
C LEU A 307 30.37 25.43 -9.18
N THR A 308 30.82 25.54 -7.94
CA THR A 308 32.23 25.43 -7.57
C THR A 308 32.41 24.53 -6.36
N ALA A 309 33.51 23.77 -6.33
CA ALA A 309 34.02 23.11 -5.14
C ALA A 309 35.51 23.42 -4.97
N LYS A 310 35.98 23.54 -3.73
CA LYS A 310 37.35 23.93 -3.41
C LYS A 310 38.05 22.86 -2.59
N CYS A 311 39.33 22.64 -2.88
CA CYS A 311 40.25 21.87 -2.06
C CYS A 311 41.35 22.80 -1.55
N LYS A 312 41.61 22.76 -0.24
CA LYS A 312 42.77 23.41 0.36
C LYS A 312 44.03 22.64 -0.02
N VAL A 313 45.09 23.30 -0.44
CA VAL A 313 46.38 22.67 -0.74
C VAL A 313 47.44 23.38 0.06
N ILE A 314 48.16 22.61 0.88
CA ILE A 314 49.27 23.08 1.70
C ILE A 314 50.55 22.52 1.11
N VAL A 315 51.44 23.40 0.68
CA VAL A 315 52.78 23.01 0.27
C VAL A 315 53.72 23.27 1.46
N LYS A 316 54.43 22.24 1.91
CA LYS A 316 55.43 22.32 2.98
C LYS A 316 56.82 22.17 2.38
#